data_AF-A0A6J2N5Z5-F1
#
_entry.id   AF-A0A6J2N5Z5-F1
#
_cell.length_a   1.000
_cell.length_b   1.000
_cell.length_c   1.000
_cell.angle_alpha   90.00
_cell.angle_beta   90.00
_cell.angle_gamma   90.00
#
_symmetry.space_group_name_H-M   'P 1'
#
loop_
_entity.id
_entity.type
_entity.pdbx_description
1 polymer ?
#
loop_
_entity_poly.entity_id
_entity_poly.type
_entity_poly.pdbx_seq_one_letter_code
_entity_poly.pdbx_strand_id
1 'polypeptide(L)'
;MASRSYRISSGYGGRNFSSRSAVMPKPGAHSCASAMAYRGGSPGGPGYRRLGGFGSRSLCVVGSPRIAVSCVRPLRSGGSFGYRAGGLCGASPPCITTVTVNESLLTPLNLEIDPNAQCVKHEEKEQIKCLNNKFAAFIDKVRFLEQQNKLLETKWQFYQNRKCCESNLGPLFSGYIETLRQEAECVEADSGRLASELNHVQEVLEGYKKRYEEEVVLRATAENEFVVLKKDIDSAYLRKADLEANVEVLRVEMHFLRALYEEEIQVLQSQISDTSVVVKMDNSRELNMDSVVAEIKAQYDDVASRSRAEAESWYQTKCEEMKATVTQQGENLQRTKDELNDLNRVIQRLTAEVENAKQQRCKLEVAVVQAEQQGETAVSDARCKLAELEAALQKAKQDMACLLKEYQEVMNSKLGLDMEIATYRKLLEGEESR
;
A
#
# COMPACT_ATOMS: atom_id res chain seq x y z
N MET A 1 -48.28 46.72 -48.11
CA MET A 1 -47.04 47.25 -48.72
C MET A 1 -45.92 47.19 -47.70
N ALA A 2 -44.70 46.92 -48.19
CA ALA A 2 -43.61 46.24 -47.51
C ALA A 2 -43.00 46.96 -46.30
N SER A 3 -42.51 46.18 -45.33
CA SER A 3 -41.47 46.61 -44.39
C SER A 3 -40.35 45.56 -44.39
N ARG A 4 -39.19 46.02 -44.85
CA ARG A 4 -37.95 45.24 -45.01
C ARG A 4 -37.25 45.10 -43.67
N SER A 5 -36.80 43.88 -43.40
CA SER A 5 -35.89 43.48 -42.34
C SER A 5 -34.43 43.71 -42.77
N TYR A 6 -33.61 44.23 -41.85
CA TYR A 6 -32.16 44.33 -42.02
C TYR A 6 -31.46 43.43 -41.01
N ARG A 7 -30.71 42.44 -41.51
CA ARG A 7 -29.68 41.70 -40.78
C ARG A 7 -28.36 42.43 -40.96
N ILE A 8 -27.59 42.57 -39.88
CA ILE A 8 -26.18 42.96 -39.93
C ILE A 8 -25.39 41.79 -39.37
N SER A 9 -24.55 41.18 -40.21
CA SER A 9 -23.48 40.28 -39.78
C SER A 9 -22.19 41.10 -39.61
N SER A 10 -21.37 40.72 -38.64
CA SER A 10 -19.98 41.15 -38.57
C SER A 10 -19.13 39.92 -38.31
N GLY A 11 -18.32 39.57 -39.31
CA GLY A 11 -17.28 38.58 -39.21
C GLY A 11 -15.95 39.28 -38.98
N TYR A 12 -15.20 38.83 -37.98
CA TYR A 12 -13.79 39.14 -37.83
C TYR A 12 -13.02 37.84 -37.62
N GLY A 13 -12.09 37.59 -38.55
CA GLY A 13 -11.21 36.43 -38.54
C GLY A 13 -10.04 36.62 -37.58
N GLY A 14 -9.79 35.58 -36.77
CA GLY A 14 -8.58 35.46 -35.95
C GLY A 14 -7.44 34.85 -36.75
N ARG A 15 -6.33 35.59 -36.87
CA ARG A 15 -5.03 35.07 -37.34
C ARG A 15 -4.23 34.52 -36.18
N ASN A 16 -3.56 33.40 -36.45
CA ASN A 16 -2.64 32.66 -35.59
C ASN A 16 -1.40 33.49 -35.19
N PHE A 17 -0.90 33.26 -33.97
CA PHE A 17 0.52 33.41 -33.65
C PHE A 17 1.01 32.19 -32.84
N SER A 18 2.10 31.60 -33.36
CA SER A 18 2.90 30.53 -32.76
C SER A 18 4.19 31.15 -32.24
N SER A 19 4.74 30.65 -31.13
CA SER A 19 6.15 30.86 -30.77
C SER A 19 6.69 29.66 -30.00
N ARG A 20 7.80 29.12 -30.52
CA ARG A 20 8.54 27.93 -30.10
C ARG A 20 9.76 28.38 -29.27
N SER A 21 10.02 27.64 -28.20
CA SER A 21 11.31 27.20 -27.62
C SER A 21 12.54 28.14 -27.53
N ALA A 22 13.16 28.16 -26.34
CA ALA A 22 14.62 28.13 -26.18
C ALA A 22 15.00 27.48 -24.83
N VAL A 23 16.08 26.69 -24.83
CA VAL A 23 16.57 25.83 -23.74
C VAL A 23 18.10 25.99 -23.63
N MET A 24 18.62 25.84 -22.40
CA MET A 24 20.01 25.58 -21.92
C MET A 24 21.05 26.74 -21.85
N PRO A 25 22.14 26.64 -21.02
CA PRO A 25 22.36 25.86 -19.78
C PRO A 25 23.13 26.60 -18.63
N LYS A 26 23.19 25.93 -17.46
CA LYS A 26 24.07 26.10 -16.26
C LYS A 26 25.59 26.01 -16.60
N PRO A 27 26.59 26.41 -15.75
CA PRO A 27 26.83 25.85 -14.40
C PRO A 27 27.59 26.73 -13.36
N GLY A 28 27.72 26.23 -12.12
CA GLY A 28 28.62 26.78 -11.10
C GLY A 28 28.54 26.02 -9.77
N ALA A 29 29.64 25.37 -9.39
CA ALA A 29 29.79 24.52 -8.21
C ALA A 29 30.49 25.27 -7.07
N HIS A 30 30.09 25.05 -5.82
CA HIS A 30 30.97 25.20 -4.65
C HIS A 30 30.61 24.19 -3.56
N SER A 31 31.59 23.35 -3.26
CA SER A 31 31.74 22.49 -2.08
C SER A 31 32.12 23.31 -0.85
N CYS A 32 31.75 22.84 0.35
CA CYS A 32 32.61 22.89 1.54
C CYS A 32 32.13 21.86 2.58
N ALA A 33 33.12 21.19 3.17
CA ALA A 33 33.01 20.10 4.13
C ALA A 33 33.18 20.59 5.58
N SER A 34 33.08 19.63 6.51
CA SER A 34 33.52 19.59 7.94
C SER A 34 32.33 19.49 8.89
N ALA A 35 32.08 18.41 9.64
CA ALA A 35 32.87 17.54 10.52
C ALA A 35 32.64 17.86 12.02
N MET A 36 32.10 16.84 12.70
CA MET A 36 32.23 16.43 14.11
C MET A 36 32.09 17.44 15.26
N ALA A 37 31.25 17.08 16.24
CA ALA A 37 31.66 16.95 17.65
C ALA A 37 30.71 16.06 18.46
N TYR A 38 31.32 15.37 19.43
CA TYR A 38 30.84 14.29 20.30
C TYR A 38 30.11 14.74 21.58
N ARG A 39 29.55 13.72 22.28
CA ARG A 39 29.08 13.58 23.69
C ARG A 39 27.57 13.69 23.86
N GLY A 40 26.87 12.77 24.52
CA GLY A 40 27.27 11.70 25.44
C GLY A 40 26.47 11.83 26.72
N GLY A 41 25.78 10.77 27.16
CA GLY A 41 25.18 10.70 28.50
C GLY A 41 23.82 10.00 28.59
N SER A 42 23.85 8.67 28.71
CA SER A 42 22.86 7.89 29.48
C SER A 42 23.28 7.91 30.97
N PRO A 43 22.44 7.60 31.99
CA PRO A 43 21.65 6.35 32.05
C PRO A 43 20.31 6.40 32.85
N GLY A 44 19.48 5.34 32.72
CA GLY A 44 18.79 4.77 33.89
C GLY A 44 17.32 4.32 33.81
N GLY A 45 17.10 3.01 33.54
CA GLY A 45 16.15 2.16 34.31
C GLY A 45 14.67 2.05 33.89
N PRO A 46 13.90 1.08 34.45
CA PRO A 46 13.68 -0.24 33.81
C PRO A 46 12.20 -0.73 33.70
N GLY A 47 12.00 -1.83 32.95
CA GLY A 47 10.83 -2.73 32.99
C GLY A 47 9.79 -2.48 31.89
N TYR A 48 9.33 -3.43 31.07
CA TYR A 48 8.78 -4.75 31.41
C TYR A 48 8.92 -5.78 30.25
N ARG A 49 8.66 -7.03 30.64
CA ARG A 49 8.80 -8.33 29.95
C ARG A 49 7.88 -8.58 28.73
N ARG A 50 8.27 -9.67 28.03
CA ARG A 50 7.49 -10.64 27.20
C ARG A 50 7.05 -10.14 25.82
N LEU A 51 7.02 -10.95 24.75
CA LEU A 51 6.90 -12.41 24.61
C LEU A 51 7.26 -12.81 23.15
N GLY A 52 7.86 -13.99 22.97
CA GLY A 52 7.83 -14.79 21.72
C GLY A 52 8.70 -14.27 20.55
N GLY A 53 9.64 -15.00 19.97
CA GLY A 53 9.85 -16.44 19.93
C GLY A 53 9.81 -16.91 18.48
N PHE A 54 11.01 -17.19 17.94
CA PHE A 54 11.34 -18.07 16.78
C PHE A 54 10.76 -17.69 15.41
N GLY A 55 11.47 -17.74 14.29
CA GLY A 55 12.80 -18.23 13.87
C GLY A 55 12.75 -18.17 12.33
N SER A 56 13.68 -17.51 11.62
CA SER A 56 14.95 -18.06 11.13
C SER A 56 14.82 -19.48 10.57
N ARG A 57 15.31 -19.87 9.39
CA ARG A 57 16.25 -19.33 8.39
C ARG A 57 16.43 -20.51 7.37
N SER A 58 16.64 -20.30 6.07
CA SER A 58 17.96 -20.30 5.39
C SER A 58 18.71 -21.68 5.47
N LEU A 59 19.42 -22.27 4.49
CA LEU A 59 20.16 -21.86 3.28
C LEU A 59 20.46 -23.11 2.42
N CYS A 60 20.65 -22.88 1.12
CA CYS A 60 21.61 -23.44 0.14
C CYS A 60 22.37 -24.76 0.40
N VAL A 61 22.61 -25.55 -0.66
CA VAL A 61 23.95 -25.98 -1.12
C VAL A 61 23.92 -26.73 -2.48
N VAL A 62 24.82 -26.27 -3.35
CA VAL A 62 25.57 -26.84 -4.51
C VAL A 62 25.37 -28.32 -4.94
N GLY A 63 25.34 -28.53 -6.27
CA GLY A 63 25.94 -29.74 -6.90
C GLY A 63 25.40 -30.14 -8.28
N SER A 64 26.12 -29.83 -9.35
CA SER A 64 26.09 -30.55 -10.65
C SER A 64 27.24 -31.61 -10.66
N PRO A 65 27.43 -32.51 -11.65
CA PRO A 65 26.61 -32.88 -12.83
C PRO A 65 26.56 -34.43 -13.14
N ARG A 66 25.95 -34.79 -14.29
CA ARG A 66 26.33 -35.85 -15.27
C ARG A 66 25.48 -37.12 -15.47
N ILE A 67 24.98 -37.20 -16.71
CA ILE A 67 25.18 -38.24 -17.76
C ILE A 67 24.49 -39.60 -17.61
N ALA A 68 23.70 -39.86 -18.66
CA ALA A 68 23.11 -41.11 -19.08
C ALA A 68 24.13 -42.19 -19.46
N VAL A 69 23.82 -43.44 -19.13
CA VAL A 69 24.36 -44.64 -19.78
C VAL A 69 23.21 -45.62 -19.99
N SER A 70 22.91 -45.91 -21.25
CA SER A 70 22.07 -47.03 -21.67
C SER A 70 22.95 -48.16 -22.16
N CYS A 71 22.81 -49.35 -21.58
CA CYS A 71 23.06 -50.62 -22.26
C CYS A 71 22.75 -51.79 -21.32
N VAL A 72 21.70 -52.58 -21.60
CA VAL A 72 21.69 -54.02 -21.27
C VAL A 72 20.80 -54.78 -22.26
N ARG A 73 21.43 -55.61 -23.09
CA ARG A 73 20.93 -56.94 -23.47
C ARG A 73 22.15 -57.85 -23.66
N PRO A 74 22.16 -59.04 -23.05
CA PRO A 74 22.88 -60.17 -23.60
C PRO A 74 21.93 -61.29 -24.02
N LEU A 75 22.31 -62.00 -25.08
CA LEU A 75 21.73 -63.28 -25.49
C LEU A 75 22.90 -64.28 -25.70
N ARG A 76 22.87 -65.36 -24.92
CA ARG A 76 23.45 -66.71 -25.11
C ARG A 76 24.16 -67.20 -23.83
N SER A 77 23.72 -68.34 -23.31
CA SER A 77 24.44 -69.62 -23.37
C SER A 77 23.84 -70.63 -22.38
N GLY A 78 23.67 -71.88 -22.84
CA GLY A 78 24.04 -73.06 -22.05
C GLY A 78 22.98 -73.81 -21.22
N GLY A 79 22.75 -75.07 -21.62
CA GLY A 79 22.48 -76.25 -20.76
C GLY A 79 21.11 -76.30 -20.07
N SER A 80 20.13 -77.13 -20.47
CA SER A 80 20.09 -78.60 -20.50
C SER A 80 20.57 -79.27 -19.22
N PHE A 81 19.64 -79.53 -18.28
CA PHE A 81 19.41 -80.83 -17.62
C PHE A 81 18.20 -80.72 -16.67
N GLY A 82 17.19 -81.58 -16.82
CA GLY A 82 16.00 -81.54 -15.96
C GLY A 82 14.91 -82.52 -16.40
N TYR A 83 14.98 -83.72 -15.83
CA TYR A 83 14.14 -84.89 -16.07
C TYR A 83 12.66 -84.69 -15.72
N ARG A 84 11.76 -85.25 -16.56
CA ARG A 84 10.49 -85.82 -16.08
C ARG A 84 10.00 -86.96 -16.97
N ALA A 85 9.96 -88.15 -16.36
CA ALA A 85 8.94 -89.20 -16.38
C ALA A 85 8.35 -89.74 -17.71
N GLY A 86 8.40 -91.07 -17.80
CA GLY A 86 7.69 -91.94 -18.75
C GLY A 86 8.67 -93.04 -19.20
N GLY A 87 8.69 -94.26 -18.69
CA GLY A 87 7.57 -95.13 -18.34
C GLY A 87 7.26 -96.02 -19.54
N LEU A 88 7.97 -97.16 -19.70
CA LEU A 88 7.49 -98.41 -20.31
C LEU A 88 8.57 -99.51 -20.29
N CYS A 89 8.12 -100.74 -20.07
CA CYS A 89 8.70 -102.03 -20.49
C CYS A 89 10.03 -102.52 -19.87
N GLY A 90 9.88 -103.50 -18.96
CA GLY A 90 10.18 -104.91 -19.28
C GLY A 90 11.63 -105.41 -19.31
N ALA A 91 11.85 -106.46 -18.49
CA ALA A 91 12.86 -107.53 -18.56
C ALA A 91 14.18 -107.39 -17.76
N SER A 92 14.25 -108.22 -16.70
CA SER A 92 15.35 -108.94 -16.03
C SER A 92 16.81 -108.42 -16.02
N PRO A 93 17.46 -108.59 -14.85
CA PRO A 93 18.80 -109.19 -14.81
C PRO A 93 18.92 -110.24 -13.66
N PRO A 94 20.07 -110.91 -13.47
CA PRO A 94 20.44 -112.18 -14.07
C PRO A 94 20.39 -113.36 -13.08
N CYS A 95 20.27 -114.55 -13.67
CA CYS A 95 20.54 -115.85 -13.05
C CYS A 95 21.96 -115.89 -12.48
N ILE A 96 22.09 -116.15 -11.16
CA ILE A 96 23.32 -116.62 -10.54
C ILE A 96 23.09 -118.07 -10.10
N THR A 97 24.00 -118.90 -10.55
CA THR A 97 24.01 -120.36 -10.53
C THR A 97 24.03 -120.98 -9.13
N THR A 98 23.34 -122.11 -9.05
CA THR A 98 23.13 -123.00 -7.91
C THR A 98 24.44 -123.56 -7.35
N VAL A 99 24.73 -123.27 -6.08
CA VAL A 99 25.75 -123.97 -5.31
C VAL A 99 25.13 -125.26 -4.75
N THR A 100 25.68 -126.39 -5.16
CA THR A 100 25.35 -127.74 -4.70
C THR A 100 25.67 -127.89 -3.21
N VAL A 101 24.63 -127.99 -2.37
CA VAL A 101 24.77 -128.31 -0.95
C VAL A 101 24.80 -129.83 -0.80
N ASN A 102 25.88 -130.35 -0.20
CA ASN A 102 26.05 -131.76 0.11
C ASN A 102 25.04 -132.18 1.20
N GLU A 103 24.08 -133.03 0.88
CA GLU A 103 23.02 -133.51 1.79
C GLU A 103 23.53 -134.49 2.88
N SER A 104 24.84 -134.69 3.02
CA SER A 104 25.47 -135.61 3.97
C SER A 104 26.05 -134.95 5.24
N LEU A 105 25.89 -133.63 5.41
CA LEU A 105 26.31 -132.87 6.61
C LEU A 105 25.14 -132.22 7.37
N LEU A 106 23.89 -132.58 7.04
CA LEU A 106 22.66 -132.16 7.72
C LEU A 106 22.24 -133.17 8.80
N THR A 107 23.18 -133.59 9.64
CA THR A 107 22.86 -134.19 10.94
C THR A 107 22.87 -133.05 11.97
N PRO A 108 21.75 -132.75 12.64
CA PRO A 108 21.75 -131.76 13.71
C PRO A 108 22.60 -132.33 14.85
N LEU A 109 23.82 -131.83 14.99
CA LEU A 109 24.61 -132.03 16.20
C LEU A 109 23.86 -131.29 17.33
N ASN A 110 23.12 -132.07 18.13
CA ASN A 110 22.62 -131.65 19.44
C ASN A 110 23.82 -131.39 20.36
N LEU A 111 24.43 -130.23 20.20
CA LEU A 111 25.19 -129.60 21.26
C LEU A 111 24.13 -129.03 22.20
N GLU A 112 23.99 -129.62 23.38
CA GLU A 112 23.26 -129.01 24.49
C GLU A 112 23.95 -127.67 24.81
N ILE A 113 23.52 -126.62 24.12
CA ILE A 113 23.91 -125.24 24.38
C ILE A 113 23.20 -124.88 25.67
N ASP A 114 24.00 -124.61 26.70
CA ASP A 114 23.58 -124.16 28.03
C ASP A 114 22.37 -123.19 27.93
N PRO A 115 21.21 -123.50 28.53
CA PRO A 115 19.99 -122.71 28.39
C PRO A 115 20.17 -121.25 28.85
N ASN A 116 21.14 -120.96 29.72
CA ASN A 116 21.49 -119.60 30.09
C ASN A 116 22.17 -118.80 28.96
N ALA A 117 22.96 -119.44 28.10
CA ALA A 117 23.65 -118.77 26.98
C ALA A 117 22.70 -118.41 25.83
N GLN A 118 21.61 -119.16 25.64
CA GLN A 118 20.56 -118.82 24.67
C GLN A 118 19.69 -117.65 25.13
N CYS A 119 19.34 -117.59 26.42
CA CYS A 119 18.63 -116.44 26.99
C CYS A 119 19.41 -115.13 26.82
N VAL A 120 20.71 -115.12 27.15
CA VAL A 120 21.56 -113.93 26.99
C VAL A 120 21.68 -113.51 25.53
N LYS A 121 21.88 -114.45 24.58
CA LYS A 121 21.91 -114.11 23.14
C LYS A 121 20.57 -113.61 22.61
N HIS A 122 19.45 -114.13 23.12
CA HIS A 122 18.13 -113.63 22.75
C HIS A 122 17.91 -112.21 23.30
N GLU A 123 18.32 -111.96 24.54
CA GLU A 123 18.24 -110.65 25.18
C GLU A 123 19.15 -109.61 24.51
N GLU A 124 20.39 -109.97 24.15
CA GLU A 124 21.30 -109.15 23.32
C GLU A 124 20.69 -108.88 21.93
N LYS A 125 20.07 -109.88 21.30
CA LYS A 125 19.40 -109.71 20.01
C LYS A 125 18.22 -108.75 20.11
N GLU A 126 17.43 -108.81 21.17
CA GLU A 126 16.32 -107.87 21.42
C GLU A 126 16.83 -106.47 21.77
N GLN A 127 17.94 -106.34 22.51
CA GLN A 127 18.60 -105.06 22.76
C GLN A 127 19.14 -104.44 21.46
N ILE A 128 19.79 -105.23 20.60
CA ILE A 128 20.28 -104.79 19.29
C ILE A 128 19.11 -104.39 18.39
N LYS A 129 17.99 -105.12 18.42
CA LYS A 129 16.76 -104.71 17.70
C LYS A 129 16.20 -103.40 18.24
N CYS A 130 16.14 -103.23 19.56
CA CYS A 130 15.66 -101.98 20.17
C CYS A 130 16.58 -100.80 19.82
N LEU A 131 17.89 -101.01 19.82
CA LEU A 131 18.87 -100.01 19.36
C LEU A 131 18.71 -99.72 17.87
N ASN A 132 18.56 -100.73 17.02
CA ASN A 132 18.32 -100.55 15.59
C ASN A 132 17.00 -99.81 15.30
N ASN A 133 15.94 -100.09 16.04
CA ASN A 133 14.68 -99.35 15.94
C ASN A 133 14.86 -97.89 16.35
N LYS A 134 15.66 -97.62 17.40
CA LYS A 134 16.03 -96.25 17.79
C LYS A 134 16.89 -95.56 16.74
N PHE A 135 17.84 -96.27 16.11
CA PHE A 135 18.65 -95.73 15.01
C PHE A 135 17.80 -95.43 13.76
N ALA A 136 16.86 -96.31 13.40
CA ALA A 136 15.94 -96.06 12.30
C ALA A 136 15.08 -94.81 12.57
N ALA A 137 14.52 -94.68 13.78
CA ALA A 137 13.76 -93.49 14.18
C ALA A 137 14.61 -92.20 14.16
N PHE A 138 15.89 -92.28 14.55
CA PHE A 138 16.80 -91.15 14.48
C PHE A 138 17.15 -90.78 13.03
N ILE A 139 17.40 -91.76 12.16
CA ILE A 139 17.63 -91.54 10.72
C ILE A 139 16.41 -90.87 10.08
N ASP A 140 15.20 -91.32 10.40
CA ASP A 140 13.97 -90.71 9.90
C ASP A 140 13.80 -89.28 10.41
N LYS A 141 14.17 -89.01 11.67
CA LYS A 141 14.15 -87.65 12.22
C LYS A 141 15.15 -86.73 11.54
N VAL A 142 16.37 -87.19 11.26
CA VAL A 142 17.39 -86.43 10.53
C VAL A 142 16.91 -86.14 9.12
N ARG A 143 16.35 -87.14 8.40
CA ARG A 143 15.78 -86.94 7.06
C ARG A 143 14.65 -85.92 7.05
N PHE A 144 13.76 -85.98 8.04
CA PHE A 144 12.69 -84.99 8.19
C PHE A 144 13.23 -83.58 8.41
N LEU A 145 14.24 -83.42 9.27
CA LEU A 145 14.88 -82.13 9.53
C LEU A 145 15.65 -81.61 8.30
N GLU A 146 16.33 -82.48 7.55
CA GLU A 146 16.97 -82.12 6.28
C GLU A 146 15.97 -81.64 5.23
N GLN A 147 14.81 -82.30 5.12
CA GLN A 147 13.73 -81.88 4.25
C GLN A 147 13.16 -80.52 4.68
N GLN A 148 12.97 -80.31 5.99
CA GLN A 148 12.54 -79.02 6.52
C GLN A 148 13.56 -77.92 6.24
N ASN A 149 14.86 -78.18 6.42
CA ASN A 149 15.92 -77.23 6.13
C ASN A 149 15.96 -76.86 4.64
N LYS A 150 15.85 -77.83 3.72
CA LYS A 150 15.76 -77.54 2.28
C LYS A 150 14.53 -76.68 1.93
N LEU A 151 13.40 -76.92 2.60
CA LEU A 151 12.19 -76.14 2.40
C LEU A 151 12.35 -74.70 2.94
N LEU A 152 13.03 -74.53 4.07
CA LEU A 152 13.36 -73.22 4.61
C LEU A 152 14.36 -72.47 3.74
N GLU A 153 15.36 -73.17 3.21
CA GLU A 153 16.40 -72.60 2.35
C GLU A 153 15.81 -72.12 1.01
N THR A 154 14.92 -72.90 0.40
CA THR A 154 14.20 -72.49 -0.82
C THR A 154 13.25 -71.31 -0.58
N LYS A 155 12.55 -71.29 0.56
CA LYS A 155 11.74 -70.12 0.98
C LYS A 155 12.62 -68.89 1.18
N TRP A 156 13.75 -69.03 1.87
CA TRP A 156 14.70 -67.95 2.11
C TRP A 156 15.20 -67.37 0.79
N GLN A 157 15.66 -68.21 -0.14
CA GLN A 157 16.08 -67.78 -1.47
C GLN A 157 14.96 -67.08 -2.24
N PHE A 158 13.71 -67.55 -2.13
CA PHE A 158 12.56 -66.89 -2.75
C PHE A 158 12.29 -65.50 -2.17
N TYR A 159 12.40 -65.33 -0.84
CA TYR A 159 12.26 -64.02 -0.19
C TYR A 159 13.41 -63.09 -0.53
N GLN A 160 14.65 -63.59 -0.60
CA GLN A 160 15.81 -62.78 -0.94
C GLN A 160 15.80 -62.34 -2.42
N ASN A 161 15.30 -63.18 -3.32
CA ASN A 161 15.13 -62.86 -4.74
C ASN A 161 13.89 -61.98 -5.00
N ARG A 162 12.93 -61.93 -4.08
CA ARG A 162 11.94 -60.85 -4.03
C ARG A 162 12.60 -59.58 -3.51
N LYS A 163 13.44 -58.94 -4.34
CA LYS A 163 13.65 -57.50 -4.22
C LYS A 163 12.26 -56.87 -4.36
N CYS A 164 11.74 -56.36 -3.25
CA CYS A 164 10.47 -55.68 -3.19
C CYS A 164 10.45 -54.65 -4.32
N CYS A 165 9.40 -54.63 -5.13
CA CYS A 165 9.25 -53.63 -6.17
C CYS A 165 9.34 -52.26 -5.50
N GLU A 166 10.47 -51.56 -5.64
CA GLU A 166 10.56 -50.16 -5.23
C GLU A 166 9.51 -49.43 -6.04
N SER A 167 8.43 -49.03 -5.38
CA SER A 167 7.32 -48.34 -6.01
C SER A 167 7.83 -47.01 -6.54
N ASN A 168 8.03 -46.94 -7.86
CA ASN A 168 8.52 -45.77 -8.61
C ASN A 168 7.49 -44.63 -8.66
N LEU A 169 6.95 -44.24 -7.51
CA LEU A 169 5.99 -43.13 -7.36
C LEU A 169 6.69 -41.78 -7.19
N GLY A 170 7.98 -41.77 -6.83
CA GLY A 170 8.78 -40.56 -6.68
C GLY A 170 8.70 -39.62 -7.89
N PRO A 171 8.93 -40.08 -9.12
CA PRO A 171 8.80 -39.24 -10.31
C PRO A 171 7.40 -38.66 -10.55
N LEU A 172 6.34 -39.38 -10.19
CA LEU A 172 4.96 -38.90 -10.31
C LEU A 172 4.69 -37.76 -9.32
N PHE A 173 5.09 -37.94 -8.05
CA PHE A 173 4.96 -36.88 -7.04
C PHE A 173 5.84 -35.68 -7.38
N SER A 174 7.08 -35.89 -7.83
CA SER A 174 7.95 -34.79 -8.27
C SER A 174 7.35 -34.02 -9.43
N GLY A 175 6.77 -34.69 -10.44
CA GLY A 175 6.09 -34.03 -11.55
C GLY A 175 4.88 -33.21 -11.08
N TYR A 176 4.06 -33.76 -10.17
CA TYR A 176 2.91 -33.05 -9.62
C TYR A 176 3.31 -31.85 -8.74
N ILE A 177 4.38 -31.97 -7.97
CA ILE A 177 4.95 -30.85 -7.19
C ILE A 177 5.44 -29.76 -8.15
N GLU A 178 6.08 -30.12 -9.26
CA GLU A 178 6.56 -29.16 -10.25
C GLU A 178 5.40 -28.43 -10.94
N THR A 179 4.33 -29.13 -11.30
CA THR A 179 3.13 -28.48 -11.87
C THR A 179 2.47 -27.53 -10.87
N LEU A 180 2.35 -27.92 -9.60
CA LEU A 180 1.81 -27.04 -8.55
C LEU A 180 2.68 -25.79 -8.33
N ARG A 181 4.01 -25.92 -8.45
CA ARG A 181 4.93 -24.77 -8.37
C ARG A 181 4.74 -23.82 -9.55
N GLN A 182 4.65 -24.35 -10.76
CA GLN A 182 4.37 -23.54 -11.96
C GLN A 182 3.03 -22.82 -11.85
N GLU A 183 1.99 -23.49 -11.35
CA GLU A 183 0.68 -22.86 -11.10
C GLU A 183 0.79 -21.73 -10.06
N ALA A 184 1.53 -21.95 -8.97
CA ALA A 184 1.76 -20.92 -7.96
C ALA A 184 2.51 -19.70 -8.55
N GLU A 185 3.57 -19.93 -9.33
CA GLU A 185 4.32 -18.86 -10.02
C GLU A 185 3.43 -18.09 -11.00
N CYS A 186 2.58 -18.77 -11.76
CA CYS A 186 1.61 -18.11 -12.65
C CYS A 186 0.61 -17.25 -11.87
N VAL A 187 0.07 -17.75 -10.76
CA VAL A 187 -0.86 -17.00 -9.90
C VAL A 187 -0.16 -15.79 -9.25
N GLU A 188 1.08 -15.93 -8.81
CA GLU A 188 1.87 -14.81 -8.27
C GLU A 188 2.13 -13.73 -9.34
N ALA A 189 2.49 -14.13 -10.56
CA ALA A 189 2.67 -13.20 -11.67
C ALA A 189 1.36 -12.48 -12.03
N ASP A 190 0.24 -13.20 -12.06
CA ASP A 190 -1.10 -12.64 -12.28
C ASP A 190 -1.51 -11.68 -11.16
N SER A 191 -1.25 -12.03 -9.90
CA SER A 191 -1.49 -11.16 -8.76
C SER A 191 -0.65 -9.88 -8.84
N GLY A 192 0.61 -9.98 -9.26
CA GLY A 192 1.47 -8.82 -9.49
C GLY A 192 0.95 -7.90 -10.60
N ARG A 193 0.51 -8.49 -11.72
CA ARG A 193 -0.11 -7.74 -12.82
C ARG A 193 -1.40 -7.03 -12.36
N LEU A 194 -2.31 -7.74 -11.71
CA LEU A 194 -3.56 -7.17 -11.21
C LEU A 194 -3.32 -6.07 -10.17
N ALA A 195 -2.31 -6.22 -9.30
CA ALA A 195 -1.93 -5.16 -8.36
C ALA A 195 -1.43 -3.90 -9.10
N SER A 196 -0.65 -4.07 -10.18
CA SER A 196 -0.20 -2.94 -11.00
C SER A 196 -1.34 -2.25 -11.75
N GLU A 197 -2.30 -3.01 -12.27
CA GLU A 197 -3.51 -2.48 -12.91
C GLU A 197 -4.39 -1.72 -11.92
N LEU A 198 -4.57 -2.27 -10.71
CA LEU A 198 -5.30 -1.61 -9.62
C LEU A 198 -4.65 -0.27 -9.25
N ASN A 199 -3.33 -0.27 -9.04
CA ASN A 199 -2.59 0.96 -8.73
C ASN A 199 -2.71 1.99 -9.86
N HIS A 200 -2.62 1.56 -11.12
CA HIS A 200 -2.78 2.45 -12.27
C HIS A 200 -4.19 3.06 -12.33
N VAL A 201 -5.24 2.26 -12.17
CA VAL A 201 -6.63 2.74 -12.15
C VAL A 201 -6.86 3.68 -10.97
N GLN A 202 -6.27 3.39 -9.81
CA GLN A 202 -6.36 4.25 -8.64
C GLN A 202 -5.70 5.62 -8.88
N GLU A 203 -4.49 5.66 -9.46
CA GLU A 203 -3.80 6.90 -9.81
C GLU A 203 -4.62 7.75 -10.80
N VAL A 204 -5.19 7.10 -11.82
CA VAL A 204 -6.07 7.78 -12.80
C VAL A 204 -7.33 8.33 -12.12
N LEU A 205 -7.95 7.57 -11.22
CA LEU A 205 -9.14 8.00 -10.48
C LEU A 205 -8.82 9.18 -9.54
N GLU A 206 -7.69 9.14 -8.84
CA GLU A 206 -7.21 10.24 -8.01
C GLU A 206 -6.94 11.49 -8.87
N GLY A 207 -6.38 11.31 -10.06
CA GLY A 207 -6.21 12.38 -11.05
C GLY A 207 -7.54 13.01 -11.48
N TYR A 208 -8.56 12.21 -11.78
CA TYR A 208 -9.90 12.71 -12.12
C TYR A 208 -10.58 13.40 -10.93
N LYS A 209 -10.45 12.85 -9.73
CA LYS A 209 -10.98 13.46 -8.50
C LYS A 209 -10.37 14.84 -8.26
N LYS A 210 -9.04 14.97 -8.39
CA LYS A 210 -8.36 16.25 -8.26
C LYS A 210 -8.84 17.28 -9.28
N ARG A 211 -8.97 16.89 -10.56
CA ARG A 211 -9.50 17.78 -11.60
C ARG A 211 -10.94 18.20 -11.34
N TYR A 212 -11.76 17.29 -10.82
CA TYR A 212 -13.13 17.60 -10.44
C TYR A 212 -13.18 18.60 -9.28
N GLU A 213 -12.36 18.42 -8.25
CA GLU A 213 -12.24 19.37 -7.13
C GLU A 213 -11.78 20.75 -7.61
N GLU A 214 -10.78 20.81 -8.50
CA GLU A 214 -10.32 22.05 -9.14
C GLU A 214 -11.45 22.74 -9.94
N GLU A 215 -12.18 21.99 -10.76
CA GLU A 215 -13.30 22.51 -11.56
C GLU A 215 -14.45 23.02 -10.68
N VAL A 216 -14.76 22.35 -9.57
CA VAL A 216 -15.76 22.81 -8.60
C VAL A 216 -15.36 24.15 -7.98
N VAL A 217 -14.09 24.31 -7.63
CA VAL A 217 -13.58 25.58 -7.10
C VAL A 217 -13.63 26.68 -8.16
N LEU A 218 -13.17 26.40 -9.39
CA LEU A 218 -13.21 27.34 -10.51
C LEU A 218 -14.64 27.77 -10.85
N ARG A 219 -15.58 26.83 -10.83
CA ARG A 219 -17.00 27.10 -11.02
C ARG A 219 -17.53 28.01 -9.92
N ALA A 220 -17.22 27.73 -8.66
CA ALA A 220 -17.65 28.56 -7.54
C ALA A 220 -17.08 29.99 -7.65
N THR A 221 -15.82 30.16 -8.06
CA THR A 221 -15.23 31.49 -8.30
C THR A 221 -15.94 32.22 -9.43
N ALA A 222 -16.20 31.54 -10.56
CA ALA A 222 -16.88 32.14 -11.70
C ALA A 222 -18.35 32.50 -11.37
N GLU A 223 -19.05 31.68 -10.59
CA GLU A 223 -20.40 31.97 -10.12
C GLU A 223 -20.42 33.18 -9.19
N ASN A 224 -19.44 33.31 -8.28
CA ASN A 224 -19.29 34.49 -7.43
C ASN A 224 -19.01 35.76 -8.24
N GLU A 225 -18.09 35.71 -9.22
CA GLU A 225 -17.81 36.82 -10.13
C GLU A 225 -19.05 37.23 -10.93
N PHE A 226 -19.81 36.26 -11.44
CA PHE A 226 -21.06 36.52 -12.15
C PHE A 226 -22.10 37.23 -11.27
N VAL A 227 -22.23 36.83 -10.00
CA VAL A 227 -23.13 37.50 -9.05
C VAL A 227 -22.71 38.94 -8.79
N VAL A 228 -21.41 39.21 -8.67
CA VAL A 228 -20.88 40.57 -8.52
C VAL A 228 -21.15 41.40 -9.78
N LEU A 229 -20.82 40.88 -10.96
CA LEU A 229 -21.09 41.55 -12.23
C LEU A 229 -22.58 41.86 -12.43
N LYS A 230 -23.47 40.95 -12.01
CA LYS A 230 -24.91 41.20 -12.04
C LYS A 230 -25.31 42.38 -11.16
N LYS A 231 -24.79 42.46 -9.93
CA LYS A 231 -25.03 43.62 -9.03
C LYS A 231 -24.48 44.91 -9.62
N ASP A 232 -23.31 44.87 -10.24
CA ASP A 232 -22.71 46.04 -10.89
C ASP A 232 -23.54 46.52 -12.07
N ILE A 233 -24.04 45.60 -12.90
CA ILE A 233 -24.98 45.88 -14.00
C ILE A 233 -26.26 46.51 -13.46
N ASP A 234 -26.88 45.93 -12.43
CA ASP A 234 -28.10 46.48 -11.81
C ASP A 234 -27.85 47.89 -11.26
N SER A 235 -26.70 48.12 -10.61
CA SER A 235 -26.30 49.45 -10.14
C SER A 235 -26.11 50.47 -11.27
N ALA A 236 -25.58 50.02 -12.41
CA ALA A 236 -25.37 50.86 -13.59
C ALA A 236 -26.70 51.20 -14.26
N TYR A 237 -27.65 50.26 -14.31
CA TYR A 237 -29.01 50.52 -14.79
C TYR A 237 -29.76 51.52 -13.90
N LEU A 238 -29.65 51.40 -12.57
CA LEU A 238 -30.25 52.38 -11.65
C LEU A 238 -29.65 53.77 -11.85
N ARG A 239 -28.32 53.90 -11.86
CA ARG A 239 -27.64 55.18 -12.12
C ARG A 239 -28.00 55.77 -13.49
N LYS A 240 -28.16 54.92 -14.51
CA LYS A 240 -28.60 55.34 -15.83
C LYS A 240 -30.02 55.91 -15.77
N ALA A 241 -30.95 55.22 -15.12
CA ALA A 241 -32.33 55.67 -14.98
C ALA A 241 -32.42 57.01 -14.22
N ASP A 242 -31.62 57.18 -13.15
CA ASP A 242 -31.54 58.45 -12.42
C ASP A 242 -31.02 59.60 -13.30
N LEU A 243 -29.99 59.34 -14.11
CA LEU A 243 -29.47 60.32 -15.06
C LEU A 243 -30.49 60.65 -16.17
N GLU A 244 -31.20 59.66 -16.70
CA GLU A 244 -32.27 59.87 -17.69
C GLU A 244 -33.39 60.72 -17.10
N ALA A 245 -33.81 60.47 -15.86
CA ALA A 245 -34.81 61.28 -15.16
C ALA A 245 -34.32 62.74 -14.97
N ASN A 246 -33.07 62.94 -14.56
CA ASN A 246 -32.49 64.28 -14.42
C ASN A 246 -32.41 65.02 -15.76
N VAL A 247 -32.08 64.32 -16.85
CA VAL A 247 -32.08 64.90 -18.20
C VAL A 247 -33.49 65.35 -18.59
N GLU A 248 -34.52 64.55 -18.34
CA GLU A 248 -35.90 64.94 -18.63
C GLU A 248 -36.37 66.12 -17.77
N VAL A 249 -36.01 66.17 -16.48
CA VAL A 249 -36.29 67.34 -15.62
C VAL A 249 -35.64 68.61 -16.18
N LEU A 250 -34.35 68.57 -16.49
CA LEU A 250 -33.63 69.71 -17.08
C LEU A 250 -34.19 70.12 -18.44
N ARG A 251 -34.69 69.15 -19.22
CA ARG A 251 -35.32 69.40 -20.51
C ARG A 251 -36.62 70.18 -20.34
N VAL A 252 -37.47 69.77 -19.39
CA VAL A 252 -38.72 70.47 -19.07
C VAL A 252 -38.41 71.89 -18.56
N GLU A 253 -37.42 72.05 -17.69
CA GLU A 253 -36.98 73.36 -17.20
C GLU A 253 -36.49 74.27 -18.33
N MET A 254 -35.66 73.75 -19.24
CA MET A 254 -35.20 74.50 -20.41
C MET A 254 -36.37 74.96 -21.29
N HIS A 255 -37.36 74.08 -21.52
CA HIS A 255 -38.56 74.46 -22.28
C HIS A 255 -39.39 75.53 -21.58
N PHE A 256 -39.56 75.42 -20.26
CA PHE A 256 -40.26 76.43 -19.46
C PHE A 256 -39.56 77.79 -19.53
N LEU A 257 -38.24 77.84 -19.32
CA LEU A 257 -37.46 79.09 -19.38
C LEU A 257 -37.53 79.73 -20.77
N ARG A 258 -37.45 78.93 -21.85
CA ARG A 258 -37.62 79.44 -23.22
C ARG A 258 -38.99 80.09 -23.42
N ALA A 259 -40.06 79.42 -23.01
CA ALA A 259 -41.42 79.96 -23.12
C ALA A 259 -41.59 81.23 -22.27
N LEU A 260 -41.04 81.24 -21.06
CA LEU A 260 -41.08 82.42 -20.18
C LEU A 260 -40.36 83.62 -20.80
N TYR A 261 -39.17 83.42 -21.36
CA TYR A 261 -38.45 84.51 -22.04
C TYR A 261 -39.15 84.97 -23.32
N GLU A 262 -39.81 84.07 -24.05
CA GLU A 262 -40.57 84.43 -25.24
C GLU A 262 -41.78 85.31 -24.89
N GLU A 263 -42.51 84.98 -23.82
CA GLU A 263 -43.60 85.80 -23.28
C GLU A 263 -43.09 87.14 -22.74
N GLU A 264 -41.99 87.15 -21.99
CA GLU A 264 -41.39 88.38 -21.47
C GLU A 264 -40.97 89.33 -22.61
N ILE A 265 -40.37 88.79 -23.67
CA ILE A 265 -40.04 89.57 -24.87
C ILE A 265 -41.30 90.14 -25.52
N GLN A 266 -42.39 89.37 -25.63
CA GLN A 266 -43.66 89.86 -26.18
C GLN A 266 -44.26 90.98 -25.35
N VAL A 267 -44.23 90.87 -24.01
CA VAL A 267 -44.71 91.92 -23.10
C VAL A 267 -43.84 93.17 -23.18
N LEU A 268 -42.52 93.03 -23.25
CA LEU A 268 -41.63 94.19 -23.40
C LEU A 268 -41.84 94.87 -24.76
N GLN A 269 -42.06 94.10 -25.83
CA GLN A 269 -42.41 94.64 -27.14
C GLN A 269 -43.73 95.39 -27.12
N SER A 270 -44.76 94.86 -26.44
CA SER A 270 -46.06 95.53 -26.30
C SER A 270 -45.95 96.81 -25.46
N GLN A 271 -45.19 96.79 -24.36
CA GLN A 271 -44.92 97.97 -23.55
C GLN A 271 -44.20 99.06 -24.35
N ILE A 272 -43.21 98.70 -25.16
CA ILE A 272 -42.51 99.66 -26.04
C ILE A 272 -43.49 100.25 -27.08
N SER A 273 -44.42 99.46 -27.62
CA SER A 273 -45.44 100.00 -28.53
C SER A 273 -46.48 100.87 -27.82
N ASP A 274 -46.88 100.53 -26.59
CA ASP A 274 -47.91 101.26 -25.84
C ASP A 274 -47.36 102.58 -25.28
N THR A 275 -46.08 102.63 -24.91
CA THR A 275 -45.39 103.85 -24.43
C THR A 275 -44.91 104.75 -25.56
N SER A 276 -45.02 104.35 -26.83
CA SER A 276 -44.68 105.21 -27.97
C SER A 276 -45.71 106.34 -28.23
N VAL A 277 -46.69 106.52 -27.36
CA VAL A 277 -47.58 107.69 -27.36
C VAL A 277 -46.99 108.75 -26.45
N VAL A 278 -46.36 109.76 -27.06
CA VAL A 278 -45.92 110.98 -26.37
C VAL A 278 -47.17 111.77 -25.95
N VAL A 279 -47.70 111.43 -24.77
CA VAL A 279 -48.80 112.17 -24.15
C VAL A 279 -48.20 113.34 -23.38
N LYS A 280 -48.36 114.56 -23.92
CA LYS A 280 -48.20 115.80 -23.15
C LYS A 280 -49.46 115.98 -22.30
N MET A 281 -49.39 115.59 -21.03
CA MET A 281 -50.43 115.84 -20.04
C MET A 281 -50.09 117.10 -19.24
N ASP A 282 -50.78 118.20 -19.55
CA ASP A 282 -50.85 119.36 -18.66
C ASP A 282 -51.87 119.08 -17.56
N ASN A 283 -51.44 118.35 -16.52
CA ASN A 283 -52.25 118.10 -15.32
C ASN A 283 -52.10 119.27 -14.34
N SER A 284 -52.87 120.34 -14.56
CA SER A 284 -53.05 121.42 -13.59
C SER A 284 -54.27 121.13 -12.70
N ARG A 285 -54.07 120.24 -11.73
CA ARG A 285 -54.87 120.18 -10.51
C ARG A 285 -53.95 120.58 -9.37
N GLU A 286 -54.36 121.54 -8.54
CA GLU A 286 -53.70 121.83 -7.28
C GLU A 286 -53.79 120.58 -6.40
N LEU A 287 -52.73 119.77 -6.47
CA LEU A 287 -52.41 118.73 -5.53
C LEU A 287 -51.93 119.43 -4.26
N ASN A 288 -52.45 119.00 -3.11
CA ASN A 288 -51.96 119.46 -1.83
C ASN A 288 -50.57 118.86 -1.60
N MET A 289 -49.56 119.55 -2.13
CA MET A 289 -48.18 119.07 -2.29
C MET A 289 -47.57 118.63 -0.95
N ASP A 290 -47.96 119.27 0.15
CA ASP A 290 -47.45 118.94 1.47
C ASP A 290 -47.92 117.56 1.95
N SER A 291 -49.17 117.18 1.66
CA SER A 291 -49.70 115.85 2.01
C SER A 291 -49.05 114.74 1.19
N VAL A 292 -48.84 114.98 -0.10
CA VAL A 292 -48.19 114.03 -1.02
C VAL A 292 -46.71 113.88 -0.67
N VAL A 293 -46.02 114.98 -0.36
CA VAL A 293 -44.61 114.94 0.08
C VAL A 293 -44.48 114.22 1.43
N ALA A 294 -45.42 114.41 2.37
CA ALA A 294 -45.43 113.70 3.64
C ALA A 294 -45.68 112.19 3.46
N GLU A 295 -46.62 111.81 2.59
CA GLU A 295 -46.92 110.41 2.28
C GLU A 295 -45.76 109.73 1.54
N ILE A 296 -45.14 110.40 0.57
CA ILE A 296 -43.93 109.91 -0.12
C ILE A 296 -42.78 109.72 0.86
N LYS A 297 -42.54 110.67 1.77
CA LYS A 297 -41.52 110.53 2.82
C LYS A 297 -41.81 109.34 3.73
N ALA A 298 -43.04 109.18 4.19
CA ALA A 298 -43.44 108.04 5.03
C ALA A 298 -43.28 106.70 4.30
N GLN A 299 -43.62 106.62 3.01
CA GLN A 299 -43.39 105.41 2.20
C GLN A 299 -41.90 105.13 1.98
N TYR A 300 -41.08 106.15 1.75
CA TYR A 300 -39.63 105.97 1.65
C TYR A 300 -39.00 105.50 2.96
N ASP A 301 -39.43 106.07 4.09
CA ASP A 301 -38.97 105.66 5.41
C ASP A 301 -39.38 104.22 5.73
N ASP A 302 -40.61 103.83 5.39
CA ASP A 302 -41.12 102.47 5.55
C ASP A 302 -40.36 101.48 4.65
N VAL A 303 -40.18 101.78 3.36
CA VAL A 303 -39.40 100.96 2.43
C VAL A 303 -37.94 100.83 2.87
N ALA A 304 -37.31 101.92 3.33
CA ALA A 304 -35.96 101.89 3.86
C ALA A 304 -35.86 101.06 5.16
N SER A 305 -36.90 101.10 6.00
CA SER A 305 -36.97 100.30 7.22
C SER A 305 -37.15 98.80 6.93
N ARG A 306 -38.05 98.45 6.00
CA ARG A 306 -38.29 97.08 5.54
C ARG A 306 -37.05 96.51 4.86
N SER A 307 -36.41 97.26 3.98
CA SER A 307 -35.17 96.84 3.31
C SER A 307 -34.03 96.57 4.32
N ARG A 308 -33.90 97.39 5.37
CA ARG A 308 -32.95 97.12 6.47
C ARG A 308 -33.29 95.85 7.24
N ALA A 309 -34.56 95.67 7.64
CA ALA A 309 -34.99 94.49 8.39
C ALA A 309 -34.85 93.19 7.57
N GLU A 310 -35.18 93.25 6.27
CA GLU A 310 -34.99 92.13 5.35
C GLU A 310 -33.52 91.76 5.21
N ALA A 311 -32.63 92.75 5.00
CA ALA A 311 -31.19 92.53 4.94
C ALA A 311 -30.64 91.94 6.24
N GLU A 312 -31.04 92.47 7.40
CA GLU A 312 -30.64 91.96 8.72
C GLU A 312 -31.12 90.51 8.93
N SER A 313 -32.38 90.21 8.60
CA SER A 313 -32.91 88.84 8.71
C SER A 313 -32.20 87.87 7.75
N TRP A 314 -31.84 88.34 6.55
CA TRP A 314 -31.13 87.55 5.56
C TRP A 314 -29.71 87.26 6.04
N TYR A 315 -29.00 88.25 6.55
CA TYR A 315 -27.66 88.05 7.13
C TYR A 315 -27.72 87.13 8.35
N GLN A 316 -28.72 87.29 9.21
CA GLN A 316 -28.89 86.43 10.39
C GLN A 316 -29.13 84.97 9.98
N THR A 317 -30.04 84.72 9.04
CA THR A 317 -30.31 83.38 8.50
C THR A 317 -29.05 82.78 7.89
N LYS A 318 -28.29 83.54 7.10
CA LYS A 318 -27.02 83.07 6.51
C LYS A 318 -25.96 82.75 7.56
N CYS A 319 -25.88 83.53 8.64
CA CYS A 319 -24.98 83.25 9.74
C CYS A 319 -25.38 81.99 10.51
N GLU A 320 -26.68 81.76 10.70
CA GLU A 320 -27.21 80.56 11.35
C GLU A 320 -27.01 79.30 10.51
N GLU A 321 -27.27 79.36 9.19
CA GLU A 321 -26.96 78.28 8.24
C GLU A 321 -25.47 77.93 8.25
N MET A 322 -24.59 78.93 8.23
CA MET A 322 -23.14 78.70 8.29
C MET A 322 -22.73 78.05 9.62
N LYS A 323 -23.30 78.48 10.76
CA LYS A 323 -23.05 77.84 12.06
C LYS A 323 -23.55 76.40 12.09
N ALA A 324 -24.72 76.12 11.51
CA ALA A 324 -25.28 74.78 11.42
C ALA A 324 -24.41 73.85 10.55
N THR A 325 -23.89 74.33 9.41
CA THR A 325 -23.01 73.51 8.57
C THR A 325 -21.65 73.25 9.25
N VAL A 326 -21.06 74.25 9.91
CA VAL A 326 -19.80 74.08 10.66
C VAL A 326 -19.95 73.08 11.81
N THR A 327 -21.06 73.15 12.56
CA THR A 327 -21.34 72.18 13.64
C THR A 327 -21.55 70.78 13.10
N GLN A 328 -22.33 70.60 12.02
CA GLN A 328 -22.51 69.32 11.37
C GLN A 328 -21.18 68.74 10.83
N GLN A 329 -20.34 69.57 10.22
CA GLN A 329 -19.01 69.15 9.76
C GLN A 329 -18.10 68.75 10.94
N GLY A 330 -18.14 69.50 12.05
CA GLY A 330 -17.42 69.16 13.28
C GLY A 330 -17.86 67.82 13.86
N GLU A 331 -19.16 67.55 13.92
CA GLU A 331 -19.70 66.26 14.35
C GLU A 331 -19.30 65.11 13.42
N ASN A 332 -19.35 65.31 12.09
CA ASN A 332 -18.93 64.30 11.12
C ASN A 332 -17.42 63.98 11.24
N LEU A 333 -16.59 64.99 11.46
CA LEU A 333 -15.17 64.79 11.74
C LEU A 333 -14.95 64.04 13.05
N GLN A 334 -15.76 64.30 14.07
CA GLN A 334 -15.67 63.58 15.34
C GLN A 334 -16.11 62.11 15.18
N ARG A 335 -17.23 61.85 14.49
CA ARG A 335 -17.71 60.48 14.18
C ARG A 335 -16.65 59.67 13.42
N THR A 336 -16.09 60.22 12.34
CA THR A 336 -15.05 59.55 11.55
C THR A 336 -13.76 59.31 12.35
N LYS A 337 -13.38 60.24 13.24
CA LYS A 337 -12.26 60.05 14.17
C LYS A 337 -12.52 58.90 15.16
N ASP A 338 -13.73 58.79 15.68
CA ASP A 338 -14.11 57.72 16.61
C ASP A 338 -14.15 56.35 15.90
N GLU A 339 -14.66 56.29 14.67
CA GLU A 339 -14.60 55.10 13.80
C GLU A 339 -13.15 54.68 13.52
N LEU A 340 -12.27 55.63 13.21
CA LEU A 340 -10.85 55.38 12.99
C LEU A 340 -10.19 54.81 14.26
N ASN A 341 -10.54 55.33 15.44
CA ASN A 341 -10.04 54.82 16.71
C ASN A 341 -10.54 53.39 16.99
N ASP A 342 -11.80 53.08 16.69
CA ASP A 342 -12.34 51.74 16.85
C ASP A 342 -11.72 50.74 15.88
N LEU A 343 -11.52 51.13 14.62
CA LEU A 343 -10.76 50.32 13.66
C LEU A 343 -9.32 50.09 14.14
N ASN A 344 -8.65 51.11 14.67
CA ASN A 344 -7.32 50.94 15.26
C ASN A 344 -7.30 49.95 16.44
N ARG A 345 -8.33 49.97 17.31
CA ARG A 345 -8.46 48.98 18.41
C ARG A 345 -8.65 47.57 17.87
N VAL A 346 -9.44 47.39 16.82
CA VAL A 346 -9.63 46.09 16.15
C VAL A 346 -8.32 45.62 15.52
N ILE A 347 -7.60 46.49 14.83
CA ILE A 347 -6.28 46.18 14.24
C ILE A 347 -5.31 45.71 15.33
N GLN A 348 -5.24 46.41 16.46
CA GLN A 348 -4.36 46.03 17.58
C GLN A 348 -4.73 44.66 18.15
N ARG A 349 -6.02 44.38 18.33
CA ARG A 349 -6.51 43.08 18.80
C ARG A 349 -6.14 41.95 17.83
N LEU A 350 -6.43 42.12 16.55
CA LEU A 350 -6.10 41.14 15.51
C LEU A 350 -4.58 40.92 15.40
N THR A 351 -3.79 41.98 15.54
CA THR A 351 -2.32 41.87 15.56
C THR A 351 -1.85 41.02 16.74
N ALA A 352 -2.42 41.22 17.94
CA ALA A 352 -2.11 40.41 19.12
C ALA A 352 -2.55 38.94 18.95
N GLU A 353 -3.70 38.68 18.34
CA GLU A 353 -4.16 37.33 18.02
C GLU A 353 -3.23 36.62 17.03
N VAL A 354 -2.77 37.32 15.99
CA VAL A 354 -1.79 36.80 15.02
C VAL A 354 -0.46 36.46 15.70
N GLU A 355 0.06 37.34 16.57
CA GLU A 355 1.31 37.07 17.29
C GLU A 355 1.16 35.90 18.28
N ASN A 356 0.03 35.76 18.97
CA ASN A 356 -0.26 34.61 19.82
C ASN A 356 -0.32 33.31 19.00
N ALA A 357 -1.02 33.32 17.85
CA ALA A 357 -1.08 32.16 16.96
C ALA A 357 0.29 31.75 16.42
N LYS A 358 1.14 32.73 16.05
CA LYS A 358 2.55 32.47 15.68
C LYS A 358 3.33 31.82 16.81
N GLN A 359 3.20 32.31 18.04
CA GLN A 359 3.87 31.72 19.21
C GLN A 359 3.40 30.29 19.46
N GLN A 360 2.10 30.00 19.33
CA GLN A 360 1.56 28.65 19.44
C GLN A 360 2.12 27.73 18.34
N ARG A 361 2.20 28.21 17.10
CA ARG A 361 2.79 27.46 15.99
C ARG A 361 4.25 27.11 16.27
N CYS A 362 5.07 28.07 16.69
CA CYS A 362 6.47 27.83 17.05
C CYS A 362 6.60 26.79 18.19
N LYS A 363 5.73 26.84 19.21
CA LYS A 363 5.72 25.84 20.29
C LYS A 363 5.40 24.44 19.77
N LEU A 364 4.41 24.32 18.88
CA LEU A 364 4.05 23.04 18.27
C LEU A 364 5.14 22.51 17.33
N GLU A 365 5.75 23.37 16.52
CA GLU A 365 6.89 23.00 15.66
C GLU A 365 8.05 22.42 16.49
N VAL A 366 8.40 23.06 17.61
CA VAL A 366 9.42 22.53 18.53
C VAL A 366 9.00 21.19 19.13
N ALA A 367 7.74 21.03 19.53
CA ALA A 367 7.24 19.76 20.08
C ALA A 367 7.26 18.62 19.04
N VAL A 368 6.96 18.93 17.78
CA VAL A 368 7.05 17.96 16.67
C VAL A 368 8.49 17.51 16.48
N VAL A 369 9.45 18.44 16.36
CA VAL A 369 10.88 18.10 16.20
C VAL A 369 11.39 17.25 17.37
N GLN A 370 10.98 17.57 18.60
CA GLN A 370 11.32 16.77 19.78
C GLN A 370 10.74 15.35 19.72
N ALA A 371 9.48 15.21 19.33
CA ALA A 371 8.83 13.91 19.17
C ALA A 371 9.47 13.08 18.05
N GLU A 372 9.84 13.70 16.94
CA GLU A 372 10.55 13.06 15.83
C GLU A 372 11.93 12.55 16.28
N GLN A 373 12.72 13.37 16.98
CA GLN A 373 14.01 12.94 17.53
C GLN A 373 13.88 11.80 18.54
N GLN A 374 12.88 11.86 19.43
CA GLN A 374 12.58 10.76 20.37
C GLN A 374 12.17 9.48 19.63
N GLY A 375 11.37 9.60 18.57
CA GLY A 375 11.02 8.46 17.70
C GLY A 375 12.23 7.87 16.98
N GLU A 376 13.09 8.72 16.41
CA GLU A 376 14.29 8.29 15.67
C GLU A 376 15.27 7.53 16.58
N THR A 377 15.51 8.06 17.79
CA THR A 377 16.35 7.40 18.81
C THR A 377 15.78 6.06 19.27
N ALA A 378 14.47 5.97 19.50
CA ALA A 378 13.83 4.69 19.84
C ALA A 378 13.97 3.65 18.70
N VAL A 379 13.84 4.08 17.45
CA VAL A 379 14.03 3.22 16.27
C VAL A 379 15.49 2.79 16.12
N SER A 380 16.45 3.69 16.33
CA SER A 380 17.88 3.34 16.28
C SER A 380 18.24 2.31 17.34
N ASP A 381 17.70 2.46 18.55
CA ASP A 381 17.92 1.53 19.65
C ASP A 381 17.33 0.14 19.35
N ALA A 382 16.11 0.09 18.79
CA ALA A 382 15.50 -1.15 18.36
C ALA A 382 16.30 -1.84 17.25
N ARG A 383 16.81 -1.08 16.27
CA ARG A 383 17.68 -1.60 15.20
C ARG A 383 18.99 -2.15 15.75
N CYS A 384 19.61 -1.47 16.72
CA CYS A 384 20.83 -1.94 17.37
C CYS A 384 20.59 -3.27 18.09
N LYS A 385 19.52 -3.38 18.90
CA LYS A 385 19.13 -4.63 19.57
C LYS A 385 18.85 -5.77 18.58
N LEU A 386 18.19 -5.47 17.47
CA LEU A 386 17.94 -6.44 16.41
C LEU A 386 19.26 -6.97 15.83
N ALA A 387 20.20 -6.08 15.51
CA ALA A 387 21.52 -6.47 14.99
C ALA A 387 22.32 -7.33 15.99
N GLU A 388 22.26 -7.00 17.29
CA GLU A 388 22.88 -7.81 18.35
C GLU A 388 22.27 -9.22 18.42
N LEU A 389 20.94 -9.33 18.37
CA LEU A 389 20.25 -10.62 18.38
C LEU A 389 20.53 -11.44 17.12
N GLU A 390 20.60 -10.81 15.96
CA GLU A 390 20.96 -11.47 14.71
C GLU A 390 22.40 -12.01 14.74
N ALA A 391 23.33 -11.25 15.31
CA ALA A 391 24.72 -11.65 15.51
C ALA A 391 24.81 -12.83 16.50
N ALA A 392 24.11 -12.77 17.63
CA ALA A 392 24.03 -13.86 18.59
C ALA A 392 23.44 -15.14 17.95
N LEU A 393 22.41 -15.00 17.11
CA LEU A 393 21.80 -16.12 16.40
C LEU A 393 22.74 -16.70 15.34
N GLN A 394 23.52 -15.87 14.63
CA GLN A 394 24.59 -16.38 13.75
C GLN A 394 25.64 -17.15 14.52
N LYS A 395 26.10 -16.63 15.67
CA LYS A 395 27.08 -17.31 16.52
C LYS A 395 26.57 -18.65 17.01
N ALA A 396 25.33 -18.72 17.52
CA ALA A 396 24.73 -19.97 17.98
C ALA A 396 24.60 -21.01 16.85
N LYS A 397 24.33 -20.57 15.61
CA LYS A 397 24.34 -21.47 14.43
C LYS A 397 25.73 -22.01 14.12
N GLN A 398 26.76 -21.16 14.22
CA GLN A 398 28.15 -21.58 14.03
C GLN A 398 28.55 -22.58 15.12
N ASP A 399 28.24 -22.31 16.38
CA ASP A 399 28.50 -23.20 17.51
C ASP A 399 27.81 -24.56 17.34
N MET A 400 26.54 -24.57 16.91
CA MET A 400 25.81 -25.80 16.59
C MET A 400 26.48 -26.58 15.45
N ALA A 401 26.93 -25.90 14.40
CA ALA A 401 27.64 -26.54 13.28
C ALA A 401 28.98 -27.14 13.72
N CYS A 402 29.70 -26.49 14.64
CA CYS A 402 30.93 -27.03 15.25
C CYS A 402 30.63 -28.27 16.10
N LEU A 403 29.63 -28.21 16.99
CA LEU A 403 29.22 -29.36 17.81
C LEU A 403 28.84 -30.56 16.95
N LEU A 404 28.08 -30.38 15.86
CA LEU A 404 27.74 -31.47 14.95
C LEU A 404 28.96 -32.14 14.32
N LYS A 405 30.02 -31.36 14.01
CA LYS A 405 31.28 -31.92 13.51
C LYS A 405 32.00 -32.72 14.59
N GLU A 406 32.12 -32.17 15.80
CA GLU A 406 32.72 -32.86 16.94
C GLU A 406 31.97 -34.17 17.26
N TYR A 407 30.64 -34.16 17.25
CA TYR A 407 29.81 -35.35 17.41
C TYR A 407 30.08 -36.39 16.31
N GLN A 408 30.22 -35.96 15.05
CA GLN A 408 30.55 -36.85 13.95
C GLN A 408 31.94 -37.47 14.11
N GLU A 409 32.93 -36.70 14.55
CA GLU A 409 34.30 -37.19 14.82
C GLU A 409 34.32 -38.23 15.95
N VAL A 410 33.58 -37.98 17.03
CA VAL A 410 33.44 -38.93 18.14
C VAL A 410 32.71 -40.20 17.69
N MET A 411 31.63 -40.07 16.91
CA MET A 411 30.92 -41.22 16.34
C MET A 411 31.82 -42.06 15.45
N ASN A 412 32.61 -41.42 14.57
CA ASN A 412 33.57 -42.11 13.71
C ASN A 412 34.61 -42.87 14.54
N SER A 413 35.13 -42.25 15.60
CA SER A 413 36.06 -42.89 16.53
C SER A 413 35.43 -44.09 17.23
N LYS A 414 34.18 -43.97 17.70
CA LYS A 414 33.42 -45.06 18.31
C LYS A 414 33.21 -46.23 17.34
N LEU A 415 32.85 -45.95 16.09
CA LEU A 415 32.71 -47.00 15.07
C LEU A 415 34.05 -47.70 14.78
N GLY A 416 35.16 -46.95 14.75
CA GLY A 416 36.50 -47.51 14.65
C GLY A 416 36.83 -48.45 15.81
N LEU A 417 36.56 -48.02 17.05
CA LEU A 417 36.74 -48.85 18.25
C LEU A 417 35.84 -50.09 18.25
N ASP A 418 34.58 -50.00 17.82
CA ASP A 418 33.69 -51.16 17.69
C ASP A 418 34.23 -52.18 16.67
N MET A 419 34.81 -51.70 15.56
CA MET A 419 35.47 -52.56 14.58
C MET A 419 36.68 -53.27 15.20
N GLU A 420 37.53 -52.54 15.92
CA GLU A 420 38.67 -53.12 16.64
C GLU A 420 38.22 -54.20 17.63
N ILE A 421 37.22 -53.91 18.47
CA ILE A 421 36.64 -54.88 19.42
C ILE A 421 36.11 -56.12 18.68
N ALA A 422 35.40 -55.95 17.57
CA ALA A 422 34.90 -57.06 16.77
C ALA A 422 36.04 -57.90 16.18
N THR A 423 37.13 -57.28 15.74
CA THR A 423 38.32 -58.00 15.28
C THR A 423 39.02 -58.75 16.42
N TYR A 424 39.17 -58.14 17.60
CA TYR A 424 39.74 -58.80 18.77
C TYR A 424 38.90 -60.01 19.22
N ARG A 425 37.56 -59.88 19.24
CA ARG A 425 36.66 -61.01 19.53
C ARG A 425 36.84 -62.17 18.56
N LYS A 426 36.93 -61.90 17.26
CA LYS A 426 37.18 -62.96 16.25
C LYS A 426 38.51 -63.67 16.44
N LEU A 427 39.56 -62.94 16.82
CA LEU A 427 40.87 -63.53 17.10
C LEU A 427 40.81 -64.45 18.34
N LEU A 428 40.13 -64.00 19.40
CA LEU A 428 39.90 -64.80 20.62
C LEU A 428 39.06 -66.06 20.34
N GLU A 429 37.96 -65.96 19.58
CA GLU A 429 37.15 -67.11 19.17
C GLU A 429 37.94 -68.14 18.34
N GLY A 430 38.92 -67.67 17.55
CA GLY A 430 39.85 -68.53 16.81
C GLY A 430 40.91 -69.22 17.68
N GLU A 431 41.23 -68.67 18.86
CA GLU A 431 42.12 -69.31 19.83
C GLU A 431 41.39 -70.35 20.70
N GLU A 432 40.12 -70.14 21.02
CA GLU A 432 39.30 -71.09 21.80
C GLU A 432 38.87 -72.35 21.03
N SER A 433 38.95 -72.32 19.70
CA SER A 433 38.59 -73.45 18.82
C SER A 433 39.78 -74.35 18.42
N ARG A 434 40.89 -74.24 19.14
CA ARG A 434 42.15 -74.97 18.95
C ARG A 434 42.45 -75.84 20.16
#